data_AF-A0A9D6DNZ6-F1
#
_entry.id   AF-A0A9D6DNZ6-F1
#
_cell.length_a   1.000
_cell.length_b   1.000
_cell.length_c   1.000
_cell.angle_alpha   90.00
_cell.angle_beta   90.00
_cell.angle_gamma   90.00
#
_symmetry.space_group_name_H-M   'P 1'
#
loop_
_entity.id
_entity.type
_entity.pdbx_description
1 polymer ?
#
loop_
_entity_poly.entity_id
_entity_poly.type
_entity_poly.pdbx_seq_one_letter_code
_entity_poly.pdbx_strand_id
1 'polypeptide(L)'
;MKRRVITPLVVTALALLAAPGSAGPEKIAFPAGYKSHVLYATVDRYDIKQHRELYGTPEAVQAAKAGRPIPSGSVLTLVQYKAQVDAQGTPVKDASGRFVKGDVIALTVMEKRAGWGAEYPADLRNGDWEYAAFSPDGKLNEKANYKACFQCHKPHEKQDFVISLASLAGKFPTGAVATKTGANDVTVAGFAFGPKALTVGPGQSVTWTNADNSPHQIALAKSQERSPVLLKGQSHTRAFAAPGVYDYMCGLHPSMKGSIEVK
;
A
#
# COMPACT_ATOMS: atom_id res chain seq x y z
N MET A 1 67.82 27.91 -32.39
CA MET A 1 66.68 27.94 -31.43
C MET A 1 65.40 28.32 -32.19
N LYS A 2 64.50 27.38 -32.46
CA LYS A 2 63.16 27.65 -33.01
C LYS A 2 62.12 27.32 -31.94
N ARG A 3 61.44 28.33 -31.39
CA ARG A 3 60.32 28.16 -30.45
C ARG A 3 59.11 27.65 -31.22
N ARG A 4 58.61 26.46 -30.87
CA ARG A 4 57.31 25.95 -31.32
C ARG A 4 56.22 26.60 -30.46
N VAL A 5 55.28 27.29 -31.12
CA VAL A 5 54.05 27.77 -30.48
C VAL A 5 53.06 26.61 -30.48
N ILE A 6 52.58 26.23 -29.29
CA ILE A 6 51.52 25.23 -29.10
C ILE A 6 50.23 26.02 -28.85
N THR A 7 49.31 25.99 -29.80
CA THR A 7 47.96 26.53 -29.64
C THR A 7 47.12 25.51 -28.87
N PRO A 8 46.48 25.85 -27.73
CA PRO A 8 45.65 24.89 -27.02
C PRO A 8 44.33 24.70 -27.77
N LEU A 9 43.99 23.44 -28.06
CA LEU A 9 42.70 23.05 -28.58
C LEU A 9 41.70 23.10 -27.41
N VAL A 10 40.81 24.09 -27.40
CA VAL A 10 39.69 24.14 -26.45
C VAL A 10 38.66 23.11 -26.90
N VAL A 11 38.65 21.95 -26.24
CA VAL A 11 37.57 20.97 -26.40
C VAL A 11 36.41 21.44 -25.53
N THR A 12 35.44 22.11 -26.15
CA THR A 12 34.18 22.44 -25.50
C THR A 12 33.38 21.15 -25.36
N ALA A 13 33.43 20.52 -24.19
CA ALA A 13 32.56 19.40 -23.87
C ALA A 13 31.11 19.91 -23.79
N LEU A 14 30.34 19.68 -24.84
CA LEU A 14 28.90 19.92 -24.84
C LEU A 14 28.27 18.83 -23.95
N ALA A 15 28.08 19.14 -22.67
CA ALA A 15 27.28 18.30 -21.79
C ALA A 15 25.85 18.26 -22.35
N LEU A 16 25.44 17.14 -22.93
CA LEU A 16 24.04 16.84 -23.15
C LEU A 16 23.36 16.78 -21.78
N LEU A 17 22.78 17.89 -21.36
CA LEU A 17 21.72 17.90 -20.36
C LEU A 17 20.60 17.05 -20.94
N ALA A 18 20.47 15.80 -20.47
CA ALA A 18 19.27 15.03 -20.69
C ALA A 18 18.10 15.90 -20.19
N ALA A 19 17.20 16.29 -21.10
CA ALA A 19 15.95 16.91 -20.70
C ALA A 19 15.31 15.96 -19.67
N PRO A 20 14.87 16.45 -18.50
CA PRO A 20 14.20 15.60 -17.54
C PRO A 20 12.99 14.99 -18.26
N GLY A 21 13.04 13.67 -18.49
CA GLY A 21 11.90 12.94 -19.03
C GLY A 21 10.70 13.19 -18.13
N SER A 22 9.51 13.38 -18.71
CA SER A 22 8.28 13.67 -17.97
C SER A 22 8.14 12.73 -16.78
N ALA A 23 7.89 13.28 -15.59
CA ALA A 23 7.47 12.48 -14.44
C ALA A 23 6.18 11.73 -14.79
N GLY A 24 6.12 10.45 -14.44
CA GLY A 24 4.94 9.67 -14.70
C GLY A 24 5.13 8.15 -14.80
N PRO A 25 4.01 7.44 -14.93
CA PRO A 25 3.95 5.98 -14.99
C PRO A 25 4.71 5.38 -16.19
N GLU A 26 4.93 6.14 -17.26
CA GLU A 26 5.66 5.74 -18.47
C GLU A 26 7.14 5.44 -18.23
N LYS A 27 7.71 5.94 -17.12
CA LYS A 27 9.08 5.63 -16.72
C LYS A 27 9.25 4.16 -16.29
N ILE A 28 8.16 3.51 -15.87
CA ILE A 28 8.18 2.13 -15.37
C ILE A 28 7.92 1.18 -16.53
N ALA A 29 8.78 0.18 -16.67
CA ALA A 29 8.57 -0.90 -17.63
C ALA A 29 7.61 -1.97 -17.08
N PHE A 30 6.90 -2.65 -17.98
CA PHE A 30 6.13 -3.83 -17.58
C PHE A 30 7.05 -4.87 -16.93
N PRO A 31 6.75 -5.37 -15.71
CA PRO A 31 7.67 -6.20 -14.96
C PRO A 31 7.62 -7.66 -15.41
N ALA A 32 7.93 -7.96 -16.67
CA ALA A 32 7.80 -9.30 -17.25
C ALA A 32 8.52 -10.41 -16.43
N GLY A 33 9.61 -10.04 -15.75
CA GLY A 33 10.40 -10.91 -14.88
C GLY A 33 9.92 -11.03 -13.43
N TYR A 34 8.75 -10.48 -13.04
CA TYR A 34 8.35 -10.44 -11.62
C TYR A 34 8.32 -11.81 -10.92
N LYS A 35 8.14 -12.91 -11.67
CA LYS A 35 8.11 -14.26 -11.10
C LYS A 35 9.48 -14.74 -10.59
N SER A 36 10.59 -14.14 -11.04
CA SER A 36 11.92 -14.40 -10.47
C SER A 36 12.22 -13.51 -9.27
N HIS A 37 11.37 -12.53 -8.97
CA HIS A 37 11.46 -11.73 -7.76
C HIS A 37 10.93 -12.51 -6.56
N VAL A 38 11.19 -12.02 -5.35
CA VAL A 38 10.77 -12.68 -4.13
C VAL A 38 9.30 -12.37 -3.85
N LEU A 39 8.44 -13.40 -3.84
CA LEU A 39 7.09 -13.31 -3.27
C LEU A 39 7.21 -13.11 -1.76
N TYR A 40 6.94 -11.89 -1.28
CA TYR A 40 7.13 -11.55 0.13
C TYR A 40 5.81 -11.38 0.90
N ALA A 41 4.68 -11.22 0.21
CA ALA A 41 3.37 -11.18 0.83
C ALA A 41 2.27 -11.64 -0.11
N THR A 42 1.19 -12.13 0.48
CA THR A 42 -0.03 -12.49 -0.23
C THR A 42 -1.22 -11.98 0.57
N VAL A 43 -2.14 -11.27 -0.08
CA VAL A 43 -3.30 -10.60 0.54
C VAL A 43 -4.59 -10.97 -0.17
N ASP A 44 -5.60 -11.40 0.59
CA ASP A 44 -6.96 -11.62 0.06
C ASP A 44 -7.83 -10.39 0.33
N ARG A 45 -8.50 -9.91 -0.72
CA ARG A 45 -9.41 -8.76 -0.70
C ARG A 45 -10.84 -9.25 -0.78
N TYR A 46 -11.50 -9.32 0.37
CA TYR A 46 -12.89 -9.79 0.46
C TYR A 46 -13.86 -8.83 -0.23
N ASP A 47 -13.61 -7.52 -0.10
CA ASP A 47 -14.45 -6.44 -0.60
C ASP A 47 -14.59 -6.44 -2.13
N ILE A 48 -13.53 -6.81 -2.84
CA ILE A 48 -13.46 -6.81 -4.31
C ILE A 48 -13.14 -8.19 -4.89
N LYS A 49 -13.19 -9.24 -4.05
CA LYS A 49 -12.99 -10.65 -4.41
C LYS A 49 -11.70 -10.87 -5.22
N GLN A 50 -10.57 -10.40 -4.68
CA GLN A 50 -9.25 -10.56 -5.31
C GLN A 50 -8.29 -11.35 -4.42
N HIS A 51 -7.48 -12.17 -5.05
CA HIS A 51 -6.24 -12.68 -4.47
C HIS A 51 -5.10 -11.81 -4.98
N ARG A 52 -4.22 -11.36 -4.10
CA ARG A 52 -3.10 -10.48 -4.46
C ARG A 52 -1.77 -11.05 -3.98
N GLU A 53 -0.78 -10.98 -4.84
CA GLU A 53 0.60 -11.37 -4.55
C GLU A 53 1.51 -10.17 -4.67
N LEU A 54 2.43 -10.00 -3.72
CA LEU A 54 3.39 -8.91 -3.71
C LEU A 54 4.79 -9.48 -3.88
N TYR A 55 5.42 -9.10 -4.98
CA TYR A 55 6.77 -9.47 -5.35
C TYR A 55 7.71 -8.28 -5.18
N GLY A 56 8.96 -8.52 -4.77
CA GLY A 56 9.98 -7.49 -4.65
C GLY A 56 11.33 -8.00 -5.14
N THR A 57 12.10 -7.13 -5.79
CA THR A 57 13.47 -7.48 -6.20
C THR A 57 14.27 -8.04 -5.01
N PRO A 58 15.14 -9.05 -5.22
CA PRO A 58 15.90 -9.66 -4.13
C PRO A 58 16.66 -8.63 -3.28
N GLU A 59 17.22 -7.61 -3.90
CA GLU A 59 17.99 -6.54 -3.26
C GLU A 59 17.09 -5.70 -2.33
N ALA A 60 15.86 -5.42 -2.73
CA ALA A 60 14.89 -4.67 -1.92
C ALA A 60 14.51 -5.47 -0.67
N VAL A 61 14.21 -6.76 -0.85
CA VAL A 61 13.86 -7.66 0.27
C VAL A 61 15.03 -7.83 1.23
N GLN A 62 16.25 -8.03 0.70
CA GLN A 62 17.45 -8.17 1.53
C GLN A 62 17.75 -6.87 2.31
N ALA A 63 17.64 -5.71 1.67
CA ALA A 63 17.82 -4.42 2.34
C ALA A 63 16.78 -4.22 3.46
N ALA A 64 15.50 -4.45 3.16
CA ALA A 64 14.42 -4.32 4.13
C ALA A 64 14.58 -5.27 5.33
N LYS A 65 14.94 -6.54 5.10
CA LYS A 65 15.24 -7.52 6.16
C LYS A 65 16.40 -7.06 7.05
N ALA A 66 17.43 -6.49 6.44
CA ALA A 66 18.58 -5.93 7.14
C ALA A 66 18.31 -4.56 7.82
N GLY A 67 17.09 -4.01 7.70
CA GLY A 67 16.77 -2.66 8.22
C GLY A 67 17.50 -1.53 7.50
N ARG A 68 18.00 -1.77 6.28
CA ARG A 68 18.66 -0.78 5.44
C ARG A 68 17.64 -0.07 4.53
N PRO A 69 17.94 1.15 4.08
CA PRO A 69 17.10 1.83 3.08
C PRO A 69 16.92 0.98 1.82
N ILE A 70 15.73 1.02 1.23
CA ILE A 70 15.46 0.33 -0.04
C ILE A 70 16.30 1.02 -1.14
N PRO A 71 17.15 0.27 -1.87
CA PRO A 71 18.06 0.85 -2.86
C PRO A 71 17.33 1.34 -4.11
N SER A 72 17.86 2.38 -4.75
CA SER A 72 17.58 2.69 -6.16
C SER A 72 17.90 1.45 -6.98
N GLY A 73 16.99 0.99 -7.83
CA GLY A 73 17.05 -0.40 -8.29
C GLY A 73 15.72 -1.13 -8.16
N SER A 74 15.03 -0.83 -7.06
CA SER A 74 14.02 -1.70 -6.50
C SER A 74 12.70 -1.61 -7.26
N VAL A 75 12.13 -2.77 -7.55
CA VAL A 75 10.81 -2.91 -8.17
C VAL A 75 9.94 -3.74 -7.24
N LEU A 76 8.80 -3.20 -6.81
CA LEU A 76 7.77 -3.92 -6.08
C LEU A 76 6.54 -4.07 -6.97
N THR A 77 6.11 -5.30 -7.18
CA THR A 77 5.00 -5.66 -8.06
C THR A 77 3.88 -6.30 -7.27
N LEU A 78 2.72 -5.65 -7.25
CA LEU A 78 1.46 -6.23 -6.83
C LEU A 78 0.82 -6.90 -8.04
N VAL A 79 0.64 -8.21 -8.02
CA VAL A 79 -0.13 -8.95 -9.03
C VAL A 79 -1.52 -9.18 -8.46
N GLN A 80 -2.55 -8.77 -9.21
CA GLN A 80 -3.94 -8.94 -8.81
C GLN A 80 -4.59 -10.03 -9.65
N TYR A 81 -5.22 -10.98 -8.96
CA TYR A 81 -6.00 -12.05 -9.54
C TYR A 81 -7.47 -11.91 -9.13
N LYS A 82 -8.39 -12.34 -9.99
CA LYS A 82 -9.74 -12.68 -9.51
C LYS A 82 -9.65 -13.80 -8.48
N ALA A 83 -10.48 -13.76 -7.44
CA ALA A 83 -10.75 -14.95 -6.65
C ALA A 83 -11.75 -15.84 -7.41
N GLN A 84 -11.55 -17.16 -7.38
CA GLN A 84 -12.62 -18.08 -7.75
C GLN A 84 -13.75 -17.97 -6.73
N VAL A 85 -14.99 -18.06 -7.21
CA VAL A 85 -16.18 -17.95 -6.37
C VAL A 85 -17.10 -19.14 -6.59
N ASP A 86 -17.83 -19.53 -5.55
CA ASP A 86 -18.89 -20.54 -5.65
C ASP A 86 -20.13 -19.99 -6.39
N ALA A 87 -21.18 -20.81 -6.49
CA ALA A 87 -22.43 -20.45 -7.14
C ALA A 87 -23.14 -19.24 -6.49
N GLN A 88 -22.85 -18.95 -5.22
CA GLN A 88 -23.38 -17.83 -4.46
C GLN A 88 -22.48 -16.59 -4.56
N GLY A 89 -21.36 -16.68 -5.28
CA GLY A 89 -20.40 -15.61 -5.44
C GLY A 89 -19.47 -15.44 -4.23
N THR A 90 -19.40 -16.42 -3.33
CA THR A 90 -18.48 -16.41 -2.17
C THR A 90 -17.10 -16.90 -2.61
N PRO A 91 -16.00 -16.21 -2.25
CA PRO A 91 -14.66 -16.67 -2.58
C PRO A 91 -14.37 -18.08 -2.05
N VAL A 92 -13.97 -18.98 -2.95
CA VAL A 92 -13.52 -20.33 -2.61
C VAL A 92 -12.15 -20.25 -1.95
N LYS A 93 -11.95 -21.03 -0.88
CA LYS A 93 -10.68 -21.08 -0.13
C LYS A 93 -9.96 -22.40 -0.34
N ASP A 94 -8.63 -22.34 -0.41
CA ASP A 94 -7.75 -23.51 -0.40
C ASP A 94 -7.55 -24.06 1.03
N ALA A 95 -6.77 -25.15 1.14
CA ALA A 95 -6.48 -25.80 2.42
C ALA A 95 -5.76 -24.88 3.44
N SER A 96 -5.11 -23.81 2.98
CA SER A 96 -4.46 -22.81 3.83
C SER A 96 -5.41 -21.66 4.24
N GLY A 97 -6.69 -21.73 3.83
CA GLY A 97 -7.70 -20.72 4.09
C GLY A 97 -7.59 -19.49 3.18
N ARG A 98 -6.76 -19.54 2.13
CA ARG A 98 -6.53 -18.44 1.18
C ARG A 98 -7.46 -18.55 -0.02
N PHE A 99 -7.82 -17.42 -0.63
CA PHE A 99 -8.63 -17.43 -1.84
C PHE A 99 -7.94 -18.21 -2.97
N VAL A 100 -8.68 -19.10 -3.61
CA VAL A 100 -8.22 -19.80 -4.81
C VAL A 100 -8.10 -18.78 -5.95
N LYS A 101 -6.92 -18.73 -6.59
CA LYS A 101 -6.62 -17.80 -7.68
C LYS A 101 -7.39 -18.15 -8.96
N GLY A 102 -7.97 -17.15 -9.59
CA GLY A 102 -8.43 -17.16 -10.98
C GLY A 102 -7.49 -16.37 -11.88
N ASP A 103 -8.04 -15.73 -12.91
CA ASP A 103 -7.25 -14.98 -13.90
C ASP A 103 -6.55 -13.75 -13.30
N VAL A 104 -5.35 -13.45 -13.82
CA VAL A 104 -4.69 -12.16 -13.59
C VAL A 104 -5.54 -11.06 -14.20
N ILE A 105 -5.75 -9.98 -13.46
CA ILE A 105 -6.54 -8.82 -13.91
C ILE A 105 -5.68 -7.57 -14.10
N ALA A 106 -4.62 -7.40 -13.32
CA ALA A 106 -3.72 -6.26 -13.43
C ALA A 106 -2.42 -6.52 -12.65
N LEU A 107 -1.38 -5.78 -13.04
CA LEU A 107 -0.14 -5.64 -12.28
C LEU A 107 -0.01 -4.17 -11.89
N THR A 108 0.21 -3.88 -10.62
CA THR A 108 0.53 -2.53 -10.14
C THR A 108 1.96 -2.54 -9.64
N VAL A 109 2.74 -1.57 -10.08
CA VAL A 109 4.18 -1.53 -9.86
C VAL A 109 4.52 -0.22 -9.19
N MET A 110 5.40 -0.29 -8.19
CA MET A 110 6.15 0.87 -7.74
C MET A 110 7.64 0.59 -7.92
N GLU A 111 8.34 1.57 -8.45
CA GLU A 111 9.75 1.46 -8.79
C GLU A 111 10.53 2.66 -8.25
N LYS A 112 11.68 2.37 -7.64
CA LYS A 112 12.55 3.37 -7.03
C LYS A 112 13.79 3.57 -7.89
N ARG A 113 14.01 4.80 -8.38
CA ARG A 113 15.24 5.19 -9.07
C ARG A 113 15.73 6.53 -8.58
N ALA A 114 17.04 6.61 -8.35
CA ALA A 114 17.69 7.82 -7.88
C ALA A 114 17.32 9.03 -8.76
N GLY A 115 16.78 10.07 -8.12
CA GLY A 115 16.39 11.31 -8.79
C GLY A 115 14.99 11.31 -9.42
N TRP A 116 14.24 10.21 -9.38
CA TRP A 116 12.84 10.21 -9.80
C TRP A 116 11.95 11.00 -8.84
N GLY A 117 10.80 11.44 -9.35
CA GLY A 117 9.80 12.20 -8.61
C GLY A 117 10.21 13.62 -8.23
N ALA A 118 11.39 14.09 -8.62
CA ALA A 118 11.87 15.46 -8.37
C ALA A 118 11.02 16.52 -9.06
N GLU A 119 10.25 16.13 -10.06
CA GLU A 119 9.31 16.96 -10.79
C GLU A 119 8.01 17.22 -9.99
N TYR A 120 7.71 16.42 -8.97
CA TYR A 120 6.51 16.60 -8.14
C TYR A 120 6.76 17.56 -6.97
N PRO A 121 5.74 18.33 -6.54
CA PRO A 121 5.84 19.16 -5.34
C PRO A 121 6.01 18.28 -4.08
N ALA A 122 6.69 18.81 -3.07
CA ALA A 122 7.10 18.06 -1.88
C ALA A 122 5.92 17.46 -1.08
N ASP A 123 4.75 18.08 -1.15
CA ASP A 123 3.51 17.61 -0.51
C ASP A 123 2.89 16.39 -1.19
N LEU A 124 3.20 16.15 -2.47
CA LEU A 124 2.79 14.97 -3.23
C LEU A 124 3.91 13.92 -3.36
N ARG A 125 5.17 14.37 -3.44
CA ARG A 125 6.32 13.51 -3.74
C ARG A 125 6.50 12.40 -2.71
N ASN A 126 6.66 11.17 -3.21
CA ASN A 126 6.94 9.97 -2.41
C ASN A 126 8.40 9.56 -2.55
N GLY A 127 9.32 10.49 -2.27
CA GLY A 127 10.74 10.30 -2.51
C GLY A 127 11.04 10.06 -3.98
N ASP A 128 11.71 8.93 -4.25
CA ASP A 128 12.18 8.53 -5.57
C ASP A 128 11.30 7.41 -6.20
N TRP A 129 10.08 7.24 -5.69
CA TRP A 129 9.12 6.25 -6.16
C TRP A 129 8.20 6.80 -7.23
N GLU A 130 8.08 6.06 -8.33
CA GLU A 130 7.00 6.20 -9.31
C GLU A 130 6.03 5.01 -9.21
N TYR A 131 4.85 5.16 -9.83
CA TYR A 131 3.78 4.15 -9.81
C TYR A 131 3.24 3.93 -11.22
N ALA A 132 3.00 2.68 -11.57
CA ALA A 132 2.39 2.29 -12.85
C ALA A 132 1.41 1.15 -12.65
N ALA A 133 0.41 1.06 -13.52
CA ALA A 133 -0.51 -0.07 -13.56
C ALA A 133 -0.56 -0.62 -14.99
N PHE A 134 -0.52 -1.94 -15.13
CA PHE A 134 -0.53 -2.63 -16.40
C PHE A 134 -1.67 -3.65 -16.43
N SER A 135 -2.23 -3.82 -17.62
CA SER A 135 -3.08 -4.96 -17.92
C SER A 135 -2.24 -6.24 -18.06
N PRO A 136 -2.86 -7.44 -18.04
CA PRO A 136 -2.12 -8.72 -18.05
C PRO A 136 -1.28 -8.93 -19.32
N ASP A 137 -1.63 -8.28 -20.44
CA ASP A 137 -0.89 -8.33 -21.70
C ASP A 137 0.28 -7.32 -21.77
N GLY A 138 0.51 -6.58 -20.70
CA GLY A 138 1.63 -5.64 -20.56
C GLY A 138 1.34 -4.21 -20.97
N LYS A 139 0.11 -3.87 -21.38
CA LYS A 139 -0.22 -2.47 -21.72
C LYS A 139 -0.38 -1.61 -20.47
N LEU A 140 0.25 -0.44 -20.49
CA LEU A 140 0.11 0.58 -19.46
C LEU A 140 -1.34 1.07 -19.39
N ASN A 141 -1.86 1.22 -18.17
CA ASN A 141 -3.17 1.79 -17.92
C ASN A 141 -3.04 3.31 -17.78
N GLU A 142 -3.12 4.02 -18.90
CA GLU A 142 -3.05 5.49 -18.96
C GLU A 142 -4.22 6.17 -18.23
N LYS A 143 -5.32 5.45 -17.99
CA LYS A 143 -6.53 5.98 -17.33
C LYS A 143 -6.52 5.82 -15.82
N ALA A 144 -5.48 5.21 -15.25
CA ALA A 144 -5.39 5.05 -13.80
C ALA A 144 -5.18 6.40 -13.09
N ASN A 145 -5.77 6.55 -11.91
CA ASN A 145 -5.59 7.76 -11.08
C ASN A 145 -4.25 7.67 -10.32
N TYR A 146 -3.14 8.00 -10.98
CA TYR A 146 -1.81 7.93 -10.38
C TYR A 146 -1.60 8.91 -9.22
N LYS A 147 -2.28 10.07 -9.23
CA LYS A 147 -2.27 11.00 -8.08
C LYS A 147 -2.73 10.32 -6.80
N ALA A 148 -3.74 9.43 -6.88
CA ALA A 148 -4.20 8.68 -5.72
C ALA A 148 -3.15 7.69 -5.18
N CYS A 149 -2.27 7.15 -6.03
CA CYS A 149 -1.14 6.33 -5.59
C CYS A 149 -0.21 7.16 -4.70
N PHE A 150 0.18 8.36 -5.16
CA PHE A 150 1.03 9.26 -4.39
C PHE A 150 0.38 9.64 -3.05
N GLN A 151 -0.86 10.11 -3.07
CA GLN A 151 -1.58 10.54 -1.87
C GLN A 151 -1.79 9.42 -0.85
N CYS A 152 -2.07 8.20 -1.30
CA CYS A 152 -2.24 7.06 -0.39
C CYS A 152 -0.92 6.63 0.25
N HIS A 153 0.19 6.70 -0.48
CA HIS A 153 1.50 6.29 0.01
C HIS A 153 2.21 7.40 0.81
N LYS A 154 1.87 8.68 0.59
CA LYS A 154 2.50 9.84 1.24
C LYS A 154 2.54 9.79 2.78
N PRO A 155 1.47 9.39 3.50
CA PRO A 155 1.51 9.26 4.96
C PRO A 155 2.51 8.22 5.48
N HIS A 156 3.05 7.36 4.60
CA HIS A 156 3.97 6.28 4.94
C HIS A 156 5.45 6.65 4.69
N GLU A 157 5.81 7.93 4.72
CA GLU A 157 7.20 8.40 4.56
C GLU A 157 8.20 7.68 5.48
N LYS A 158 7.81 7.44 6.74
CA LYS A 158 8.63 6.69 7.72
C LYS A 158 8.85 5.22 7.35
N GLN A 159 8.11 4.69 6.38
CA GLN A 159 8.21 3.35 5.82
C GLN A 159 8.75 3.39 4.39
N ASP A 160 9.45 4.47 4.02
CA ASP A 160 9.93 4.71 2.65
C ASP A 160 8.80 4.60 1.62
N PHE A 161 7.61 5.05 2.01
CA PHE A 161 6.37 4.99 1.24
C PHE A 161 5.90 3.57 0.89
N VAL A 162 6.52 2.51 1.42
CA VAL A 162 6.11 1.12 1.20
C VAL A 162 5.18 0.69 2.34
N ILE A 163 3.87 0.73 2.11
CA ILE A 163 2.84 0.35 3.09
C ILE A 163 3.04 -1.10 3.59
N SER A 164 3.60 -1.96 2.74
CA SER A 164 3.91 -3.35 3.02
C SER A 164 5.33 -3.57 3.58
N LEU A 165 6.06 -2.53 4.00
CA LEU A 165 7.47 -2.63 4.40
C LEU A 165 7.72 -3.70 5.47
N ALA A 166 6.82 -3.82 6.45
CA ALA A 166 6.93 -4.86 7.47
C ALA A 166 6.90 -6.28 6.87
N SER A 167 6.07 -6.51 5.84
CA SER A 167 6.05 -7.79 5.12
C SER A 167 7.30 -7.98 4.28
N LEU A 168 7.72 -6.93 3.56
CA LEU A 168 8.95 -6.93 2.76
C LEU A 168 10.18 -7.29 3.62
N ALA A 169 10.22 -6.77 4.85
CA ALA A 169 11.27 -7.04 5.84
C ALA A 169 11.13 -8.38 6.58
N GLY A 170 10.08 -9.16 6.33
CA GLY A 170 9.79 -10.39 7.08
C GLY A 170 9.46 -10.17 8.56
N LYS A 171 9.05 -8.95 8.92
CA LYS A 171 8.68 -8.52 10.28
C LYS A 171 7.16 -8.39 10.45
N PHE A 172 6.38 -8.76 9.44
CA PHE A 172 4.93 -8.70 9.52
C PHE A 172 4.38 -9.76 10.47
N PRO A 173 3.42 -9.42 11.34
CA PRO A 173 2.81 -10.40 12.24
C PRO A 173 2.13 -11.54 11.45
N THR A 174 2.71 -12.74 11.49
CA THR A 174 2.16 -13.94 10.85
C THR A 174 1.20 -14.70 11.75
N GLY A 175 1.28 -14.49 13.07
CA GLY A 175 0.37 -15.07 14.05
C GLY A 175 -1.07 -14.57 13.90
N ALA A 176 -2.00 -15.37 14.43
CA ALA A 176 -3.37 -14.92 14.61
C ALA A 176 -3.39 -13.75 15.61
N VAL A 177 -3.99 -12.63 15.21
CA VAL A 177 -4.31 -11.56 16.15
C VAL A 177 -5.54 -12.03 16.92
N ALA A 178 -5.41 -12.19 18.24
CA ALA A 178 -6.54 -12.59 19.06
C ALA A 178 -7.70 -11.60 18.88
N THR A 179 -8.88 -12.12 18.57
CA THR A 179 -10.11 -11.33 18.58
C THR A 179 -10.27 -10.76 19.98
N LYS A 180 -10.33 -9.43 20.07
CA LYS A 180 -10.63 -8.80 21.35
C LYS A 180 -12.12 -8.95 21.63
N THR A 181 -12.46 -9.42 22.82
CA THR A 181 -13.82 -9.68 23.26
C THR A 181 -14.26 -8.77 24.40
N GLY A 182 -13.50 -7.70 24.70
CA GLY A 182 -13.94 -6.69 25.65
C GLY A 182 -15.22 -6.01 25.17
N ALA A 183 -16.06 -5.57 26.12
CA ALA A 183 -17.37 -4.98 25.81
C ALA A 183 -17.29 -3.78 24.84
N ASN A 184 -16.16 -3.06 24.86
CA ASN A 184 -15.92 -1.88 24.01
C ASN A 184 -14.82 -2.10 22.96
N ASP A 185 -14.50 -3.37 22.65
CA ASP A 185 -13.53 -3.70 21.61
C ASP A 185 -14.23 -3.99 20.29
N VAL A 186 -13.62 -3.52 19.20
CA VAL A 186 -14.01 -3.83 17.82
C VAL A 186 -12.82 -4.47 17.11
N THR A 187 -12.96 -5.72 16.71
CA THR A 187 -11.99 -6.39 15.86
C THR A 187 -12.31 -6.12 14.40
N VAL A 188 -11.31 -5.71 13.62
CA VAL A 188 -11.40 -5.62 12.16
C VAL A 188 -10.88 -6.92 11.57
N ALA A 189 -11.76 -7.71 10.97
CA ALA A 189 -11.42 -8.99 10.36
C ALA A 189 -12.31 -9.28 9.16
N GLY A 190 -11.76 -9.87 8.11
CA GLY A 190 -12.48 -10.22 6.89
C GLY A 190 -13.13 -9.01 6.21
N PHE A 191 -12.52 -7.82 6.30
CA PHE A 191 -13.11 -6.56 5.82
C PHE A 191 -14.46 -6.26 6.49
N ALA A 192 -14.58 -6.53 7.79
CA ALA A 192 -15.75 -6.17 8.59
C ALA A 192 -15.33 -5.66 9.98
N PHE A 193 -16.19 -4.83 10.58
CA PHE A 193 -16.11 -4.44 11.99
C PHE A 193 -16.92 -5.44 12.83
N GLY A 194 -16.28 -6.07 13.81
CA GLY A 194 -16.89 -7.03 14.74
C GLY A 194 -16.70 -6.58 16.19
N PRO A 195 -17.76 -6.23 16.93
CA PRO A 195 -19.15 -6.12 16.48
C PRO A 195 -19.36 -4.93 15.54
N LYS A 196 -20.42 -5.00 14.70
CA LYS A 196 -20.77 -3.92 13.76
C LYS A 196 -21.38 -2.71 14.46
N ALA A 197 -22.13 -2.95 15.53
CA ALA A 197 -22.74 -1.94 16.37
C ALA A 197 -22.32 -2.16 17.83
N LEU A 198 -22.04 -1.08 18.54
CA LEU A 198 -21.61 -1.11 19.93
C LEU A 198 -22.32 0.00 20.70
N THR A 199 -22.78 -0.28 21.91
CA THR A 199 -23.35 0.70 22.82
C THR A 199 -22.39 0.95 23.98
N VAL A 200 -22.06 2.21 24.25
CA VAL A 200 -21.15 2.61 25.35
C VAL A 200 -21.76 3.72 26.19
N GLY A 201 -21.31 3.87 27.42
CA GLY A 201 -21.65 5.01 28.28
C GLY A 201 -20.87 6.28 27.91
N PRO A 202 -21.36 7.48 28.26
CA PRO A 202 -20.63 8.73 28.10
C PRO A 202 -19.23 8.68 28.73
N GLY A 203 -18.22 9.13 27.99
CA GLY A 203 -16.82 9.14 28.40
C GLY A 203 -16.09 7.80 28.23
N GLN A 204 -16.79 6.72 27.89
CA GLN A 204 -16.14 5.44 27.64
C GLN A 204 -15.37 5.44 26.32
N SER A 205 -14.32 4.61 26.29
CA SER A 205 -13.48 4.42 25.12
C SER A 205 -13.86 3.17 24.36
N VAL A 206 -13.79 3.25 23.04
CA VAL A 206 -13.86 2.13 22.10
C VAL A 206 -12.49 1.89 21.52
N THR A 207 -12.08 0.63 21.42
CA THR A 207 -10.79 0.24 20.83
C THR A 207 -11.00 -0.61 19.59
N TRP A 208 -10.49 -0.16 18.44
CA TRP A 208 -10.43 -0.95 17.23
C TRP A 208 -9.09 -1.65 17.13
N THR A 209 -9.07 -2.94 16.78
CA THR A 209 -7.85 -3.71 16.52
C THR A 209 -7.91 -4.32 15.13
N ASN A 210 -6.90 -4.09 14.30
CA ASN A 210 -6.82 -4.70 12.98
C ASN A 210 -6.27 -6.13 13.05
N ALA A 211 -7.10 -7.14 12.77
CA ALA A 211 -6.68 -8.53 12.65
C ALA A 211 -6.43 -8.97 11.20
N ASP A 212 -6.81 -8.14 10.21
CA ASP A 212 -6.57 -8.40 8.79
C ASP A 212 -5.12 -8.16 8.38
N ASN A 213 -4.70 -8.85 7.32
CA ASN A 213 -3.43 -8.53 6.65
C ASN A 213 -3.51 -7.21 5.86
N SER A 214 -4.72 -6.72 5.57
CA SER A 214 -4.95 -5.46 4.86
C SER A 214 -4.94 -4.27 5.82
N PRO A 215 -4.42 -3.10 5.40
CA PRO A 215 -4.53 -1.89 6.18
C PRO A 215 -5.98 -1.41 6.26
N HIS A 216 -6.35 -0.86 7.42
CA HIS A 216 -7.67 -0.28 7.70
C HIS A 216 -7.55 1.07 8.41
N GLN A 217 -8.56 1.92 8.31
CA GLN A 217 -8.58 3.22 8.98
C GLN A 217 -9.99 3.49 9.50
N ILE A 218 -10.15 3.99 10.71
CA ILE A 218 -11.46 4.39 11.24
C ILE A 218 -11.73 5.83 10.79
N ALA A 219 -12.86 6.06 10.13
CA ALA A 219 -13.29 7.38 9.67
C ALA A 219 -14.72 7.66 10.15
N LEU A 220 -14.89 8.70 10.99
CA LEU A 220 -16.20 9.11 11.48
C LEU A 220 -16.95 9.89 10.40
N ALA A 221 -18.22 9.52 10.17
CA ALA A 221 -19.00 10.05 9.06
C ALA A 221 -19.31 11.56 9.20
N LYS A 222 -19.65 12.02 10.42
CA LYS A 222 -20.07 13.40 10.66
C LYS A 222 -18.90 14.37 10.86
N SER A 223 -17.89 14.00 11.64
CA SER A 223 -16.77 14.89 11.98
C SER A 223 -15.63 14.86 10.96
N GLN A 224 -15.66 13.90 10.02
CA GLN A 224 -14.54 13.60 9.10
C GLN A 224 -13.22 13.26 9.81
N GLU A 225 -13.26 13.04 11.12
CA GLU A 225 -12.12 12.62 11.93
C GLU A 225 -11.67 11.22 11.48
N ARG A 226 -10.35 11.03 11.39
CA ARG A 226 -9.73 9.78 10.95
C ARG A 226 -8.66 9.33 11.92
N SER A 227 -8.63 8.03 12.21
CA SER A 227 -7.49 7.42 12.87
C SER A 227 -6.26 7.40 11.95
N PRO A 228 -5.06 7.11 12.48
CA PRO A 228 -3.98 6.58 11.65
C PRO A 228 -4.43 5.31 10.89
N VAL A 229 -3.73 4.99 9.80
CA VAL A 229 -3.89 3.69 9.14
C VAL A 229 -3.34 2.60 10.06
N LEU A 230 -4.20 1.64 10.40
CA LEU A 230 -3.90 0.49 11.23
C LEU A 230 -3.40 -0.66 10.36
N LEU A 231 -2.15 -1.05 10.56
CA LEU A 231 -1.60 -2.32 10.07
C LEU A 231 -2.03 -3.48 10.98
N LYS A 232 -1.82 -4.73 10.55
CA LYS A 232 -2.15 -5.91 11.35
C LYS A 232 -1.58 -5.85 12.76
N GLY A 233 -2.40 -6.18 13.74
CA GLY A 233 -2.09 -6.15 15.17
C GLY A 233 -2.17 -4.76 15.80
N GLN A 234 -2.19 -3.69 15.01
CA GLN A 234 -2.29 -2.33 15.53
C GLN A 234 -3.70 -2.01 16.00
N SER A 235 -3.79 -1.09 16.97
CA SER A 235 -5.06 -0.66 17.53
C SER A 235 -5.17 0.86 17.56
N HIS A 236 -6.41 1.35 17.57
CA HIS A 236 -6.74 2.74 17.84
C HIS A 236 -7.81 2.80 18.92
N THR A 237 -7.70 3.72 19.85
CA THR A 237 -8.66 3.92 20.94
C THR A 237 -9.18 5.35 20.90
N ARG A 238 -10.50 5.52 21.03
CA ARG A 238 -11.17 6.83 21.07
C ARG A 238 -12.23 6.86 22.15
N ALA A 239 -12.25 7.93 22.94
CA ALA A 239 -13.30 8.20 23.91
C ALA A 239 -14.50 8.91 23.26
N PHE A 240 -15.71 8.58 23.71
CA PHE A 240 -16.96 9.18 23.23
C PHE A 240 -17.68 9.88 24.38
N ALA A 241 -17.59 11.20 24.44
CA ALA A 241 -18.13 11.97 25.57
C ALA A 241 -19.61 12.33 25.44
N ALA A 242 -20.06 12.75 24.25
CA ALA A 242 -21.42 13.23 24.08
C ALA A 242 -22.39 12.07 23.73
N PRO A 243 -23.59 12.03 24.33
CA PRO A 243 -24.63 11.09 23.92
C PRO A 243 -25.00 11.23 22.43
N GLY A 244 -25.36 10.11 21.81
CA GLY A 244 -25.80 10.06 20.42
C GLY A 244 -25.17 8.93 19.61
N VAL A 245 -25.52 8.89 18.32
CA VAL A 245 -25.04 7.86 17.38
C VAL A 245 -23.89 8.42 16.54
N TYR A 246 -22.79 7.67 16.53
CA TYR A 246 -21.58 7.92 15.77
C TYR A 246 -21.41 6.83 14.71
N ASP A 247 -21.87 7.14 13.50
CA ASP A 247 -21.61 6.29 12.34
C ASP A 247 -20.15 6.45 11.88
N TYR A 248 -19.55 5.33 11.50
CA TYR A 248 -18.19 5.30 10.99
C TYR A 248 -18.01 4.27 9.88
N MET A 249 -16.97 4.46 9.08
CA MET A 249 -16.60 3.57 7.99
C MET A 249 -15.10 3.31 7.98
N CYS A 250 -14.67 2.29 7.23
CA CYS A 250 -13.25 2.17 6.91
C CYS A 250 -12.87 3.22 5.87
N GLY A 251 -11.91 4.09 6.20
CA GLY A 251 -11.44 5.16 5.30
C GLY A 251 -10.79 4.64 4.02
N LEU A 252 -10.32 3.40 4.01
CA LEU A 252 -9.68 2.73 2.86
C LEU A 252 -10.64 1.80 2.10
N HIS A 253 -11.71 1.33 2.76
CA HIS A 253 -12.69 0.42 2.20
C HIS A 253 -14.11 0.88 2.59
N PRO A 254 -14.71 1.83 1.86
CA PRO A 254 -15.94 2.52 2.28
C PRO A 254 -17.19 1.62 2.43
N SER A 255 -17.15 0.39 1.93
CA SER A 255 -18.18 -0.63 2.15
C SER A 255 -18.25 -1.12 3.60
N MET A 256 -17.14 -1.01 4.35
CA MET A 256 -17.08 -1.38 5.76
C MET A 256 -17.71 -0.28 6.60
N LYS A 257 -18.80 -0.60 7.32
CA LYS A 257 -19.56 0.37 8.13
C LYS A 257 -19.82 -0.18 9.52
N GLY A 258 -19.76 0.69 10.51
CA GLY A 258 -20.15 0.40 11.88
C GLY A 258 -20.79 1.61 12.56
N SER A 259 -21.33 1.41 13.75
CA SER A 259 -21.96 2.46 14.54
C SER A 259 -21.62 2.32 16.02
N ILE A 260 -21.30 3.43 16.68
CA ILE A 260 -21.21 3.52 18.14
C ILE A 260 -22.38 4.34 18.65
N GLU A 261 -23.18 3.78 19.54
CA GLU A 261 -24.24 4.49 20.23
C GLU A 261 -23.81 4.83 21.66
N VAL A 262 -23.88 6.10 22.02
CA VAL A 262 -23.53 6.60 23.35
C VAL A 262 -24.82 6.93 24.10
N LYS A 263 -25.08 6.21 25.20
CA LYS A 263 -26.28 6.33 26.01
C LYS A 263 -25.96 6.35 27.49
#